data_AF-A0A6A6QD38-F1
#
_entry.id   AF-A0A6A6QD38-F1
#
_cell.length_a   1.000
_cell.length_b   1.000
_cell.length_c   1.000
_cell.angle_alpha   90.00
_cell.angle_beta   90.00
_cell.angle_gamma   90.00
#
_symmetry.space_group_name_H-M   'P 1'
#
loop_
_entity.id
_entity.type
_entity.pdbx_description
1 polymer ?
#
loop_
_entity_poly.entity_id
_entity_poly.type
_entity_poly.pdbx_seq_one_letter_code
_entity_poly.pdbx_strand_id
1 'polypeptide(L)'
;MFGTLHLRNLKVLKLNYIATAEEELVAFLRRYGNTLEVLEIRRIKLMAGAWFSALPRLHGIINVGSIHHVSFEGGLYECEDGSSPPARFRAYNFSQPRAAGRLREYLVNGGDCPVTQDTDREWELDD
;
A
#
# COMPACT_ATOMS: atom_id res chain seq x y z
N MET A 1 -13.32 -5.86 -3.50
CA MET A 1 -14.06 -7.02 -4.08
C MET A 1 -13.33 -7.55 -5.33
N PHE A 2 -12.19 -8.20 -5.12
CA PHE A 2 -11.41 -8.86 -6.19
C PHE A 2 -11.92 -10.29 -6.47
N GLY A 3 -13.23 -10.44 -6.68
CA GLY A 3 -13.86 -11.75 -6.94
C GLY A 3 -13.44 -12.35 -8.28
N THR A 4 -12.92 -13.59 -8.23
CA THR A 4 -12.78 -14.58 -9.33
C THR A 4 -12.20 -14.15 -10.68
N LEU A 5 -11.61 -12.96 -10.83
CA LEU A 5 -10.78 -12.63 -11.98
C LEU A 5 -9.61 -13.62 -12.05
N HIS A 6 -9.54 -14.42 -13.11
CA HIS A 6 -8.42 -15.31 -13.46
C HIS A 6 -7.63 -14.65 -14.60
N LEU A 7 -6.82 -13.66 -14.27
CA LEU A 7 -5.98 -12.96 -15.23
C LEU A 7 -4.65 -13.69 -15.36
N ARG A 8 -4.58 -14.71 -16.23
CA ARG A 8 -3.41 -15.60 -16.34
C ARG A 8 -2.07 -14.87 -16.61
N ASN A 9 -2.11 -13.65 -17.16
CA ASN A 9 -0.93 -12.86 -17.54
C ASN A 9 -1.03 -11.40 -17.08
N LEU A 10 -1.48 -11.16 -15.85
CA LEU A 10 -1.50 -9.80 -15.31
C LEU A 10 -0.06 -9.32 -15.06
N LYS A 11 0.45 -8.49 -15.97
CA LYS A 11 1.78 -7.86 -15.87
C LYS A 11 1.77 -6.49 -15.21
N VAL A 12 0.70 -5.73 -15.39
CA VAL A 12 0.59 -4.35 -14.89
C VAL A 12 -0.69 -4.22 -14.07
N LEU A 13 -0.55 -3.77 -12.82
CA LEU A 13 -1.67 -3.48 -11.94
C LEU A 13 -1.59 -2.01 -11.53
N LYS A 14 -2.66 -1.27 -11.86
CA LYS A 14 -2.84 0.12 -11.44
C LYS A 14 -4.04 0.19 -10.51
N LEU A 15 -3.78 0.40 -9.23
CA LEU A 15 -4.81 0.52 -8.20
C LEU A 15 -5.09 2.01 -7.99
N ASN A 16 -6.19 2.50 -8.55
CA ASN A 16 -6.59 3.90 -8.47
C ASN A 16 -7.85 4.03 -7.61
N TYR A 17 -7.78 4.78 -6.50
CA TYR A 17 -8.95 5.10 -5.67
C TYR A 17 -9.72 3.85 -5.20
N ILE A 18 -9.02 2.91 -4.58
CA ILE A 18 -9.62 1.65 -4.11
C ILE A 18 -9.73 1.65 -2.59
N ALA A 19 -10.90 1.29 -2.09
CA ALA A 19 -11.11 0.89 -0.71
C ALA A 19 -11.21 -0.64 -0.65
N THR A 20 -10.39 -1.29 0.16
CA THR A 20 -10.34 -2.75 0.27
C THR A 20 -9.88 -3.19 1.65
N ALA A 21 -10.19 -4.42 2.03
CA ALA A 21 -9.57 -5.06 3.19
C ALA A 21 -8.09 -5.38 2.89
N GLU A 22 -7.25 -5.38 3.93
CA GLU A 22 -5.84 -5.78 3.84
C GLU A 22 -5.70 -7.17 3.20
N GLU A 23 -6.45 -8.15 3.72
CA GLU A 23 -6.36 -9.53 3.26
C GLU A 23 -6.72 -9.69 1.79
N GLU A 24 -7.68 -8.92 1.29
CA GLU A 24 -8.03 -8.92 -0.14
C GLU A 24 -6.86 -8.42 -1.00
N LEU A 25 -6.23 -7.32 -0.60
CA LEU A 25 -5.08 -6.75 -1.31
C LEU A 25 -3.90 -7.72 -1.31
N VAL A 26 -3.56 -8.26 -0.14
CA VAL A 26 -2.44 -9.19 0.02
C VAL A 26 -2.70 -10.50 -0.73
N ALA A 27 -3.90 -11.07 -0.64
CA ALA A 27 -4.24 -12.28 -1.37
C ALA A 27 -4.18 -12.07 -2.89
N PHE A 28 -4.65 -10.92 -3.37
CA PHE A 28 -4.56 -10.58 -4.78
C PHE A 28 -3.11 -10.50 -5.27
N LEU A 29 -2.27 -9.76 -4.54
CA LEU A 29 -0.87 -9.59 -4.93
C LEU A 29 -0.07 -10.89 -4.78
N ARG A 30 -0.36 -11.74 -3.80
CA ARG A 30 0.25 -13.09 -3.72
C ARG A 30 -0.12 -13.96 -4.91
N ARG A 31 -1.38 -13.92 -5.31
CA ARG A 31 -1.89 -14.73 -6.42
C ARG A 31 -1.24 -14.35 -7.76
N TYR A 32 -0.94 -13.07 -7.95
CA TYR A 32 -0.37 -12.54 -9.20
C TYR A 32 1.10 -12.15 -9.10
N GLY A 33 1.75 -12.31 -7.94
CA GLY A 33 3.11 -11.81 -7.69
C GLY A 33 4.16 -12.37 -8.65
N ASN A 34 3.93 -13.57 -9.20
CA ASN A 34 4.85 -14.22 -10.14
C ASN A 34 4.66 -13.79 -11.60
N THR A 35 3.57 -13.08 -11.92
CA THR A 35 3.32 -12.54 -13.28
C THR A 35 3.34 -11.03 -13.30
N LEU A 36 3.10 -10.41 -12.15
CA LEU A 36 3.03 -8.96 -12.01
C LEU A 36 4.44 -8.37 -12.05
N GLU A 37 4.64 -7.48 -13.00
CA GLU A 37 5.90 -6.80 -13.27
C GLU A 37 5.87 -5.36 -12.72
N VAL A 38 4.69 -4.72 -12.80
CA VAL A 38 4.47 -3.31 -12.45
C VAL A 38 3.29 -3.18 -11.49
N LEU A 39 3.54 -2.54 -10.33
CA LEU A 39 2.54 -2.20 -9.33
C LEU A 39 2.50 -0.68 -9.13
N GLU A 40 1.43 -0.05 -9.59
CA GLU A 40 1.18 1.37 -9.36
C GLU A 40 0.03 1.51 -8.36
N ILE A 41 0.32 2.11 -7.20
CA ILE A 41 -0.66 2.35 -6.14
C ILE A 41 -0.94 3.84 -6.06
N ARG A 42 -2.18 4.21 -6.37
CA ARG A 42 -2.68 5.58 -6.28
C ARG A 42 -3.88 5.64 -5.37
N ARG A 43 -3.70 6.25 -4.20
CA ARG A 43 -4.76 6.48 -3.21
C ARG A 43 -5.54 5.21 -2.87
N ILE A 44 -4.91 4.29 -2.13
CA ILE A 44 -5.60 3.13 -1.56
C ILE A 44 -6.02 3.43 -0.13
N LYS A 45 -7.25 3.03 0.19
CA LYS A 45 -7.83 3.08 1.52
C LYS A 45 -7.94 1.66 2.09
N LEU A 46 -7.35 1.45 3.26
CA LEU A 46 -7.51 0.24 4.08
C LEU A 46 -8.20 0.58 5.41
N MET A 47 -8.41 -0.45 6.23
CA MET A 47 -8.89 -0.32 7.61
C MET A 47 -7.83 0.31 8.52
N ALA A 48 -8.26 0.85 9.66
CA ALA A 48 -7.35 1.42 10.66
C ALA A 48 -6.25 0.44 11.10
N GLY A 49 -4.99 0.89 11.07
CA GLY A 49 -3.81 0.09 11.41
C GLY A 49 -3.39 -0.93 10.35
N ALA A 50 -4.14 -1.07 9.25
CA ALA A 50 -3.88 -2.10 8.25
C ALA A 50 -2.61 -1.83 7.42
N TRP A 51 -2.16 -0.58 7.27
CA TRP A 51 -0.93 -0.34 6.50
C TRP A 51 0.33 -0.79 7.26
N PHE A 52 0.31 -0.69 8.59
CA PHE A 52 1.39 -1.19 9.42
C PHE A 52 1.62 -2.70 9.22
N SER A 53 0.55 -3.49 9.15
CA SER A 53 0.61 -4.93 8.86
C SER A 53 0.79 -5.26 7.38
N ALA A 54 0.19 -4.48 6.47
CA ALA A 54 0.26 -4.74 5.03
C ALA A 54 1.66 -4.54 4.46
N LEU A 55 2.37 -3.48 4.87
CA LEU A 55 3.62 -3.07 4.23
C LEU A 55 4.74 -4.13 4.31
N PRO A 56 5.02 -4.76 5.47
CA PRO A 56 5.96 -5.88 5.54
C PRO A 56 5.55 -7.07 4.65
N ARG A 57 4.24 -7.35 4.52
CA ARG A 57 3.73 -8.42 3.67
C ARG A 57 3.91 -8.08 2.19
N LEU A 58 3.69 -6.83 1.81
CA LEU A 58 3.92 -6.32 0.46
C LEU A 58 5.40 -6.39 0.09
N HIS A 59 6.29 -5.98 0.97
CA HIS A 59 7.75 -6.14 0.80
C HIS A 59 8.12 -7.59 0.48
N GLY A 60 7.63 -8.55 1.27
CA GLY A 60 7.87 -9.98 1.03
C GLY A 60 7.34 -10.47 -0.33
N ILE A 61 6.19 -9.97 -0.78
CA ILE A 61 5.62 -10.33 -2.09
C ILE A 61 6.44 -9.74 -3.23
N ILE A 62 6.87 -8.48 -3.10
CA ILE A 62 7.67 -7.79 -4.11
C ILE A 62 9.03 -8.49 -4.27
N ASN A 63 9.69 -8.86 -3.16
CA ASN A 63 11.01 -9.47 -3.18
C ASN A 63 11.07 -10.91 -3.66
N VAL A 64 9.98 -11.67 -3.52
CA VAL A 64 9.90 -13.06 -4.00
C VAL A 64 9.26 -13.13 -5.39
N GLY A 65 8.51 -12.09 -5.78
CA GLY A 65 7.78 -12.02 -7.03
C GLY A 65 8.60 -11.50 -8.22
N SER A 66 7.89 -11.14 -9.29
CA SER A 66 8.45 -10.56 -10.52
C SER A 66 8.27 -9.04 -10.60
N ILE A 67 7.81 -8.42 -9.50
CA ILE A 67 7.51 -7.00 -9.44
C ILE A 67 8.83 -6.23 -9.34
N HIS A 68 9.21 -5.57 -10.42
CA HIS A 68 10.45 -4.79 -10.49
C HIS A 68 10.18 -3.28 -10.56
N HIS A 69 8.93 -2.88 -10.83
CA HIS A 69 8.51 -1.49 -10.76
C HIS A 69 7.38 -1.31 -9.75
N VAL A 70 7.63 -0.44 -8.76
CA VAL A 70 6.65 -0.04 -7.74
C VAL A 70 6.63 1.47 -7.66
N SER A 71 5.43 2.06 -7.74
CA SER A 71 5.23 3.50 -7.60
C SER A 71 4.04 3.82 -6.70
N PHE A 72 4.19 4.87 -5.89
CA PHE A 72 3.13 5.40 -5.04
C PHE A 72 2.81 6.84 -5.41
N GLU A 73 1.52 7.14 -5.57
CA GLU A 73 1.06 8.51 -5.80
C GLU A 73 -0.14 8.83 -4.89
N GLY A 74 -0.18 10.07 -4.39
CA GLY A 74 -1.24 10.55 -3.52
C GLY A 74 -0.99 10.17 -2.08
N GLY A 75 -1.40 8.98 -1.65
CA GLY A 75 -1.20 8.56 -0.27
C GLY A 75 -1.80 7.20 0.08
N LEU A 76 -1.44 6.70 1.26
CA LEU A 76 -2.09 5.55 1.90
C LEU A 76 -3.09 6.09 2.92
N TYR A 77 -4.32 5.59 2.88
CA TYR A 77 -5.39 6.05 3.77
C TYR A 77 -5.88 4.93 4.65
N GLU A 78 -6.21 5.26 5.88
CA GLU A 78 -6.84 4.37 6.84
C GLU A 78 -8.15 4.96 7.34
N CYS A 79 -9.13 4.11 7.60
CA CYS A 79 -10.41 4.51 8.20
C CYS A 79 -10.89 3.45 9.17
N GLU A 80 -11.36 3.88 10.32
CA GLU A 80 -12.14 3.03 11.22
C GLU A 80 -13.56 2.87 10.66
N ASP A 81 -14.12 1.68 10.81
CA ASP A 81 -15.54 1.44 10.57
C ASP A 81 -16.36 2.03 11.72
N GLY A 82 -17.43 2.76 11.39
CA GLY A 82 -18.52 3.03 12.35
C GLY A 82 -18.42 4.26 13.24
N SER A 83 -17.51 5.21 13.00
CA SER A 83 -17.55 6.53 13.68
C SER A 83 -17.72 7.67 12.67
N SER A 84 -18.65 8.59 12.99
CA SER A 84 -18.79 9.88 12.31
C SER A 84 -18.56 10.99 13.33
N PRO A 85 -17.50 11.81 13.16
CA PRO A 85 -16.44 11.66 12.18
C PRO A 85 -15.58 10.41 12.48
N PRO A 86 -14.90 9.83 11.48
CA PRO A 86 -13.99 8.70 11.69
C PRO A 86 -12.97 9.09 12.75
N ALA A 87 -12.96 8.37 13.88
CA ALA A 87 -12.21 8.80 15.06
C ALA A 87 -10.70 8.86 14.79
N ARG A 88 -10.21 8.09 13.81
CA ARG A 88 -8.81 8.11 13.35
C ARG A 88 -8.71 7.91 11.84
N PHE A 89 -8.57 9.01 11.11
CA PHE A 89 -8.04 8.99 9.74
C PHE A 89 -6.52 9.13 9.82
N ARG A 90 -5.79 8.08 9.42
CA ARG A 90 -4.35 8.17 9.15
C ARG A 90 -4.15 8.28 7.64
N ALA A 91 -3.54 9.37 7.21
CA ALA A 91 -3.13 9.58 5.84
C ALA A 91 -1.61 9.68 5.79
N TYR A 92 -0.99 8.76 5.09
CA TYR A 92 0.41 8.84 4.74
C TYR A 92 0.47 9.55 3.39
N ASN A 93 0.55 10.88 3.44
CA ASN A 93 0.53 11.70 2.24
C ASN A 93 1.87 11.61 1.51
N PHE A 94 1.83 11.24 0.24
CA PHE A 94 2.96 11.13 -0.67
C PHE A 94 2.95 12.23 -1.73
N SER A 95 2.18 13.31 -1.54
CA SER A 95 2.33 14.52 -2.35
C SER A 95 3.77 15.06 -2.29
N GLN A 96 4.51 14.72 -1.24
CA GLN A 96 5.96 14.91 -1.18
C GLN A 96 6.73 13.74 -1.81
N PRO A 97 7.58 13.99 -2.82
CA PRO A 97 8.38 12.94 -3.47
C PRO A 97 9.28 12.15 -2.51
N ARG A 98 9.77 12.78 -1.43
CA ARG A 98 10.60 12.12 -0.41
C ARG A 98 9.85 11.03 0.33
N ALA A 99 8.56 11.26 0.63
CA ALA A 99 7.72 10.31 1.35
C ALA A 99 7.40 9.08 0.49
N ALA A 100 7.01 9.30 -0.78
CA ALA A 100 6.87 8.23 -1.77
C ALA A 100 8.17 7.44 -1.96
N GLY A 101 9.30 8.15 -2.02
CA GLY A 101 10.64 7.59 -2.16
C GLY A 101 11.00 6.64 -1.02
N ARG A 102 10.83 7.06 0.23
CA ARG A 102 11.09 6.22 1.42
C ARG A 102 10.24 4.95 1.44
N LEU A 103 8.95 5.06 1.11
CA LEU A 103 8.08 3.89 1.05
C LEU A 103 8.50 2.91 -0.05
N ARG A 104 8.81 3.43 -1.24
CA ARG A 104 9.31 2.61 -2.35
C ARG A 104 10.62 1.93 -1.98
N GLU A 105 11.55 2.67 -1.39
CA GLU A 105 12.83 2.17 -0.93
C GLU A 105 12.65 1.01 0.06
N TYR A 106 11.79 1.20 1.07
CA TYR A 106 11.44 0.15 2.02
C TYR A 106 10.87 -1.11 1.33
N LEU A 107 9.94 -0.94 0.40
CA LEU A 107 9.29 -2.08 -0.24
C LEU A 107 10.23 -2.87 -1.15
N VAL A 108 11.20 -2.21 -1.78
CA VAL A 108 12.17 -2.84 -2.70
C VAL A 108 13.40 -3.37 -1.96
N ASN A 109 14.00 -2.56 -1.09
CA ASN A 109 15.29 -2.86 -0.47
C ASN A 109 15.17 -3.30 1.00
N GLY A 110 13.99 -3.12 1.62
CA GLY A 110 13.78 -3.38 3.04
C GLY A 110 14.27 -2.23 3.92
N GLY A 111 14.59 -2.54 5.18
CA GLY A 111 14.99 -1.56 6.19
C GLY A 111 13.84 -1.16 7.12
N ASP A 112 13.93 0.03 7.69
CA ASP A 112 12.94 0.51 8.64
C ASP A 112 11.63 0.86 7.93
N CYS A 113 10.53 0.24 8.38
CA CYS A 113 9.21 0.51 7.83
C CYS A 113 8.84 1.96 8.13
N PRO A 114 8.57 2.81 7.11
CA PRO A 114 8.25 4.21 7.32
C PRO A 114 6.90 4.41 8.02
N VAL A 115 6.04 3.40 8.02
CA VAL A 115 4.78 3.39 8.76
C VAL A 115 4.99 2.59 10.03
N THR A 116 4.95 3.27 11.17
CA THR A 116 5.05 2.70 12.51
C THR A 116 3.72 2.85 13.27
N GLN A 117 3.53 2.06 14.32
CA GLN A 117 2.34 2.14 15.19
C GLN A 117 2.16 3.55 15.80
N ASP A 118 3.28 4.20 16.12
CA ASP A 118 3.38 5.55 16.66
C ASP A 118 3.60 6.62 15.58
N THR A 119 3.39 6.29 14.30
CA THR A 119 3.29 7.31 13.27
C THR A 119 1.97 8.06 13.50
N ASP A 120 2.00 8.97 14.47
CA ASP A 120 1.01 10.00 14.62
C ASP A 120 1.09 10.95 13.42
N ARG A 121 0.00 11.68 13.22
CA ARG A 121 -0.47 12.45 12.06
C ARG A 121 0.54 13.40 11.36
N GLU A 122 1.80 13.45 11.77
CA GLU A 122 2.86 14.33 11.27
C GLU A 122 3.73 13.66 10.19
N TRP A 123 3.12 13.06 9.16
CA TRP A 123 3.77 13.04 7.82
C TRP A 123 3.53 14.37 7.08
N GLU A 124 2.95 15.34 7.78
CA GLU A 124 2.93 16.75 7.44
C GLU A 124 3.94 17.46 8.35
N LEU A 125 4.82 18.28 7.75
CA LEU A 125 5.74 19.23 8.39
C LEU A 125 7.10 18.66 8.85
N ASP A 126 7.97 18.37 7.89
CA ASP A 126 9.35 18.84 7.98
C ASP A 126 9.77 19.32 6.58
N ASP A 127 10.09 20.60 6.47
CA ASP A 127 10.65 21.25 5.28
C ASP A 127 12.04 20.68 4.92
#